data_AF-A0A7C1QT45-F1
#
_entry.id   AF-A0A7C1QT45-F1
#
_cell.length_a   1.000
_cell.length_b   1.000
_cell.length_c   1.000
_cell.angle_alpha   90.00
_cell.angle_beta   90.00
_cell.angle_gamma   90.00
#
_symmetry.space_group_name_H-M   'P 1'
#
loop_
_entity.id
_entity.type
_entity.pdbx_description
1 polymer ?
#
loop_
_entity_poly.entity_id
_entity_poly.type
_entity_poly.pdbx_seq_one_letter_code
_entity_poly.pdbx_strand_id
1 'polypeptide(L)'
;MVYLLTILFYLVVLFAIGLHLTKRLKKKEDFLVAGRRLTAPVLVGTLLASWIGSGDIFSVSDLSYNHGFASLIGSSGGWLGIIIVFFIAGRVRTFGQFTVPDIMEARYNKWARILTTGVTIIAYVTIVSYQFRGGGWVLEIISGGKIPVETGIIIIAVFVLSLIHI
;
A
#
# COMPACT_ATOMS: atom_id res chain seq x y z
N MET A 1 -25.90 -9.03 -8.29
CA MET A 1 -26.38 -8.59 -6.96
C MET A 1 -25.51 -9.13 -5.83
N VAL A 2 -25.25 -10.45 -5.77
CA VAL A 2 -24.44 -11.07 -4.70
C VAL A 2 -23.04 -10.45 -4.57
N TYR A 3 -22.29 -10.29 -5.68
CA TYR A 3 -20.93 -9.72 -5.64
C TYR A 3 -20.85 -8.32 -5.03
N LEU A 4 -21.81 -7.45 -5.36
CA LEU A 4 -21.83 -6.08 -4.87
C LEU A 4 -22.16 -6.04 -3.36
N LEU A 5 -23.06 -6.90 -2.90
CA LEU A 5 -23.36 -7.06 -1.47
C LEU A 5 -22.15 -7.59 -0.69
N THR A 6 -21.42 -8.56 -1.24
CA THR A 6 -20.20 -9.10 -0.60
C THR A 6 -19.12 -8.04 -0.45
N ILE A 7 -18.89 -7.22 -1.49
CA ILE A 7 -17.89 -6.14 -1.45
C ILE A 7 -18.32 -5.06 -0.48
N LEU A 8 -19.61 -4.65 -0.50
CA LEU A 8 -20.12 -3.66 0.44
C LEU A 8 -19.97 -4.13 1.89
N PHE A 9 -20.31 -5.40 2.16
CA PHE A 9 -20.11 -6.01 3.48
C PHE A 9 -18.63 -5.99 3.89
N TYR A 10 -17.73 -6.38 2.99
CA TYR A 10 -16.28 -6.35 3.24
C TYR A 10 -15.77 -4.94 3.56
N LEU A 11 -16.18 -3.92 2.77
CA LEU A 11 -15.80 -2.53 3.01
C LEU A 11 -16.34 -2.01 4.34
N VAL A 12 -17.58 -2.35 4.71
CA VAL A 12 -18.17 -1.97 6.00
C VAL A 12 -17.43 -2.62 7.16
N VAL A 13 -17.07 -3.91 7.05
CA VAL A 13 -16.28 -4.61 8.07
C VAL A 13 -14.91 -3.97 8.23
N LEU A 14 -14.20 -3.69 7.13
CA LEU A 14 -12.92 -2.99 7.16
C LEU A 14 -13.05 -1.61 7.83
N PHE A 15 -14.08 -0.85 7.47
CA PHE A 15 -14.35 0.46 8.04
C PHE A 15 -14.61 0.38 9.55
N ALA A 16 -15.44 -0.56 9.99
CA ALA A 16 -15.75 -0.77 11.41
C ALA A 16 -14.51 -1.19 12.23
N ILE A 17 -13.66 -2.05 11.66
CA ILE A 17 -12.38 -2.43 12.29
C ILE A 17 -11.46 -1.22 12.39
N GLY A 18 -11.29 -0.44 11.32
CA GLY A 18 -10.50 0.78 11.31
C GLY A 18 -10.91 1.75 12.40
N LEU A 19 -12.22 2.07 12.47
CA LEU A 19 -12.80 2.91 13.52
C LEU A 19 -12.52 2.41 14.94
N HIS A 20 -12.59 1.09 15.15
CA HIS A 20 -12.35 0.51 16.46
C HIS A 20 -10.88 0.64 16.87
N LEU A 21 -9.95 0.47 15.92
CA LEU A 21 -8.52 0.55 16.17
C LEU A 21 -8.06 2.00 16.36
N THR A 22 -8.52 2.97 15.56
CA THR A 22 -8.03 4.36 15.70
C THR A 22 -8.36 4.94 17.08
N LYS A 23 -9.53 4.61 17.64
CA LYS A 23 -9.93 5.00 19.00
C LYS A 23 -8.98 4.52 20.10
N ARG A 24 -8.12 3.54 19.84
CA ARG A 24 -7.15 2.99 20.80
C ARG A 24 -5.75 3.59 20.66
N LEU A 25 -5.45 4.31 19.57
CA LEU A 25 -4.13 4.86 19.30
C LEU A 25 -3.99 6.24 19.97
N LYS A 26 -3.09 6.34 20.96
CA LYS A 26 -2.88 7.58 21.72
C LYS A 26 -1.54 8.27 21.43
N LYS A 27 -0.56 7.55 20.85
CA LYS A 27 0.79 8.06 20.59
C LYS A 27 1.19 7.88 19.13
N LYS A 28 2.03 8.79 18.61
CA LYS A 28 2.58 8.70 17.24
C LYS A 28 3.31 7.39 16.97
N GLU A 29 4.04 6.86 17.94
CA GLU A 29 4.76 5.58 17.79
C GLU A 29 3.80 4.38 17.68
N ASP A 30 2.67 4.43 18.38
CA ASP A 30 1.64 3.40 18.27
C ASP A 30 0.98 3.44 16.87
N PHE A 31 0.87 4.62 16.27
CA PHE A 31 0.35 4.78 14.91
C PHE A 31 1.35 4.37 13.82
N LEU A 32 2.62 4.80 13.95
CA LEU A 32 3.63 4.61 12.90
C LEU A 32 4.26 3.22 12.89
N VAL A 33 4.42 2.58 14.05
CA VAL A 33 5.12 1.29 14.16
C VAL A 33 4.39 0.25 15.02
N ALA A 34 3.10 0.49 15.33
CA ALA A 34 2.32 -0.38 16.23
C ALA A 34 3.02 -0.66 17.57
N GLY A 35 3.78 0.33 18.06
CA GLY A 35 4.59 0.23 19.28
C GLY A 35 5.66 -0.87 19.26
N ARG A 36 6.03 -1.39 18.07
CA ARG A 36 6.96 -2.51 17.87
C ARG A 36 6.54 -3.82 18.57
N ARG A 37 5.23 -4.00 18.80
CA ARG A 37 4.66 -5.17 19.51
C ARG A 37 4.14 -6.26 18.59
N LEU A 38 4.17 -6.04 17.28
CA LEU A 38 3.66 -7.02 16.30
C LEU A 38 4.55 -8.26 16.28
N THR A 39 3.91 -9.43 16.32
CA THR A 39 4.59 -10.72 16.15
C THR A 39 5.06 -10.86 14.69
N ALA A 40 6.10 -11.67 14.47
CA ALA A 40 6.69 -11.85 13.14
C ALA A 40 5.66 -12.26 12.05
N PRO A 41 4.71 -13.19 12.30
CA PRO A 41 3.71 -13.56 11.29
C PRO A 41 2.80 -12.39 10.89
N VAL A 42 2.40 -11.56 11.86
CA VAL A 42 1.56 -10.38 11.60
C VAL A 42 2.33 -9.36 10.77
N LEU A 43 3.61 -9.15 11.08
CA LEU A 43 4.47 -8.23 10.33
C LEU A 43 4.68 -8.69 8.88
N VAL A 44 4.89 -10.00 8.65
CA VAL A 44 4.95 -10.56 7.30
C VAL A 44 3.61 -10.36 6.57
N GLY A 45 2.49 -10.60 7.24
CA GLY A 45 1.16 -10.35 6.67
C GLY A 45 0.97 -8.89 6.24
N THR A 46 1.38 -7.93 7.07
CA THR A 46 1.31 -6.50 6.71
C THR A 46 2.22 -6.14 5.54
N LEU A 47 3.42 -6.73 5.45
CA LEU A 47 4.34 -6.52 4.33
C LEU A 47 3.75 -7.05 3.03
N LEU A 48 3.21 -8.27 3.04
CA LEU A 48 2.54 -8.86 1.87
C LEU A 48 1.32 -8.03 1.45
N ALA A 49 0.52 -7.56 2.40
CA ALA A 49 -0.65 -6.72 2.13
C ALA A 49 -0.27 -5.35 1.55
N SER A 50 0.86 -4.76 1.96
CA SER A 50 1.37 -3.51 1.37
C SER A 50 2.02 -3.71 0.01
N TRP A 51 2.53 -4.90 -0.27
CA TRP A 51 3.23 -5.19 -1.50
C TRP A 51 2.27 -5.52 -2.65
N ILE A 52 1.21 -6.29 -2.38
CA ILE A 52 0.25 -6.70 -3.40
C ILE A 52 -0.75 -5.55 -3.65
N GLY A 53 -0.64 -4.93 -4.82
CA GLY A 53 -1.53 -3.84 -5.25
C GLY A 53 -2.41 -4.18 -6.45
N SER A 54 -3.21 -3.20 -6.88
CA SER A 54 -3.95 -3.26 -8.14
C SER A 54 -3.02 -3.37 -9.34
N GLY A 55 -1.83 -2.75 -9.26
CA GLY A 55 -0.77 -2.86 -10.25
C GLY A 55 -0.37 -4.31 -10.49
N ASP A 56 -0.17 -5.09 -9.42
CA ASP A 56 0.14 -6.52 -9.53
C ASP A 56 -1.04 -7.30 -10.06
N ILE A 57 -2.24 -7.08 -9.50
CA ILE A 57 -3.43 -7.84 -9.88
C ILE A 57 -3.79 -7.63 -11.36
N PHE A 58 -3.79 -6.39 -11.85
CA PHE A 58 -4.20 -6.11 -13.23
C PHE A 58 -3.03 -6.24 -14.21
N SER A 59 -1.87 -5.64 -13.91
CA SER A 59 -0.76 -5.59 -14.87
C SER A 59 -0.07 -6.94 -15.00
N VAL A 60 0.15 -7.68 -13.90
CA VAL A 60 0.78 -9.00 -13.98
C VAL A 60 -0.18 -10.02 -14.59
N SER A 61 -1.49 -9.92 -14.33
CA SER A 61 -2.47 -10.79 -14.99
C SER A 61 -2.51 -10.59 -16.50
N ASP A 62 -2.51 -9.33 -16.96
CA ASP A 62 -2.48 -9.02 -18.39
C ASP A 62 -1.16 -9.50 -19.04
N LEU A 63 -0.01 -9.22 -18.41
CA LEU A 63 1.28 -9.71 -18.91
C LEU A 63 1.33 -11.23 -18.98
N SER A 64 0.82 -11.92 -17.96
CA SER A 64 0.83 -13.39 -17.88
C SER A 64 -0.14 -14.01 -18.87
N TYR A 65 -1.28 -13.37 -19.14
CA TYR A 65 -2.20 -13.81 -20.18
C TYR A 65 -1.54 -13.76 -21.56
N ASN A 66 -0.82 -12.68 -21.86
CA ASN A 66 -0.22 -12.45 -23.18
C ASN A 66 1.12 -13.18 -23.37
N HIS A 67 1.92 -13.36 -22.32
CA HIS A 67 3.31 -13.86 -22.41
C HIS A 67 3.56 -15.14 -21.60
N GLY A 68 2.53 -15.71 -20.96
CA GLY A 68 2.65 -16.91 -20.14
C GLY A 68 3.68 -16.76 -19.03
N PHE A 69 4.47 -17.81 -18.77
CA PHE A 69 5.48 -17.83 -17.72
C PHE A 69 6.61 -16.81 -17.88
N ALA A 70 6.81 -16.24 -19.07
CA ALA A 70 7.82 -15.21 -19.28
C ALA A 70 7.53 -13.93 -18.47
N SER A 71 6.27 -13.68 -18.11
CA SER A 71 5.87 -12.53 -17.28
C SER A 71 6.51 -12.54 -15.88
N LEU A 72 6.90 -13.71 -15.36
CA LEU A 72 7.52 -13.86 -14.04
C LEU A 72 8.85 -13.10 -13.92
N ILE A 73 9.50 -12.81 -15.05
CA ILE A 73 10.72 -11.99 -15.05
C ILE A 73 10.43 -10.57 -14.54
N GLY A 74 9.23 -10.03 -14.78
CA GLY A 74 8.81 -8.73 -14.26
C GLY A 74 8.73 -8.72 -12.74
N SER A 75 8.27 -9.83 -12.14
CA SER A 75 8.18 -9.99 -10.69
C SER A 75 9.52 -10.34 -10.02
N SER A 76 10.48 -10.88 -10.78
CA SER A 76 11.79 -11.30 -10.26
C SER A 76 12.60 -10.16 -9.63
N GLY A 77 12.44 -8.93 -10.14
CA GLY A 77 13.07 -7.74 -9.57
C GLY A 77 12.62 -7.47 -8.13
N GLY A 78 11.36 -7.75 -7.80
CA GLY A 78 10.83 -7.64 -6.44
C GLY A 78 11.47 -8.64 -5.48
N TRP A 79 11.68 -9.88 -5.92
CA TRP A 79 12.33 -10.92 -5.11
C TRP A 79 13.79 -10.57 -4.81
N LEU A 80 14.53 -10.11 -5.83
CA LEU A 80 15.89 -9.62 -5.65
C LEU A 80 15.93 -8.41 -4.72
N GLY A 81 14.98 -7.48 -4.86
CA GLY A 81 14.83 -6.33 -3.96
C GLY A 81 14.67 -6.75 -2.49
N ILE A 82 13.79 -7.71 -2.20
CA ILE A 82 13.59 -8.24 -0.84
C ILE A 82 14.88 -8.85 -0.28
N ILE A 83 15.60 -9.64 -1.09
CA ILE A 83 16.87 -10.25 -0.67
C ILE A 83 17.91 -9.17 -0.34
N ILE A 84 18.03 -8.15 -1.18
CA ILE A 84 18.98 -7.04 -0.95
C ILE A 84 18.60 -6.27 0.32
N VAL A 85 17.31 -5.94 0.48
CA VAL A 85 16.81 -5.23 1.65
C VAL A 85 17.03 -6.05 2.92
N PHE A 86 16.89 -7.37 2.88
CA PHE A 86 17.17 -8.24 4.03
C PHE A 86 18.60 -8.06 4.59
N PHE A 87 19.61 -7.97 3.73
CA PHE A 87 20.99 -7.73 4.16
C PHE A 87 21.22 -6.32 4.71
N ILE A 88 20.45 -5.33 4.25
CA ILE A 88 20.60 -3.93 4.64
C ILE A 88 19.74 -3.59 5.88
N ALA A 89 18.65 -4.32 6.12
CA ALA A 89 17.64 -4.04 7.14
C ALA A 89 18.26 -3.93 8.55
N GLY A 90 19.21 -4.80 8.89
CA GLY A 90 19.91 -4.75 10.18
C GLY A 90 20.64 -3.42 10.41
N ARG A 91 21.35 -2.93 9.39
CA ARG A 91 22.07 -1.65 9.44
C ARG A 91 21.12 -0.45 9.41
N VAL A 92 20.00 -0.54 8.71
CA VAL A 92 19.00 0.54 8.70
C VAL A 92 18.33 0.66 10.07
N ARG A 93 18.07 -0.46 10.74
CA ARG A 93 17.42 -0.49 12.06
C ARG A 93 18.25 0.21 13.15
N THR A 94 19.57 0.31 13.01
CA THR A 94 20.43 1.01 13.98
C THR A 94 20.26 2.53 13.96
N PHE A 95 19.76 3.13 12.87
CA PHE A 95 19.53 4.57 12.81
C PHE A 95 18.36 5.02 13.69
N GLY A 96 17.45 4.10 14.06
CA GLY A 96 16.33 4.40 14.96
C GLY A 96 15.30 5.40 14.42
N GLN A 97 15.44 5.83 13.16
CA GLN A 97 14.54 6.77 12.50
C GLN A 97 13.29 6.09 11.96
N PHE A 98 12.22 6.88 11.77
CA PHE A 98 10.92 6.37 11.32
C PHE A 98 10.74 6.41 9.80
N THR A 99 11.48 7.26 9.09
CA THR A 99 11.30 7.47 7.64
C THR A 99 12.60 7.37 6.85
N VAL A 100 12.51 7.06 5.55
CA VAL A 100 13.66 7.02 4.64
C VAL A 100 14.36 8.39 4.55
N PRO A 101 13.65 9.52 4.41
CA PRO A 101 14.30 10.84 4.41
C PRO A 101 15.08 11.15 5.69
N ASP A 102 14.59 10.73 6.86
CA ASP A 102 15.30 10.94 8.14
C ASP A 102 16.60 10.13 8.20
N ILE A 103 16.59 8.90 7.67
CA ILE A 103 17.81 8.08 7.55
C ILE A 103 18.84 8.78 6.64
N MET A 104 18.36 9.39 5.56
CA MET A 104 19.20 10.11 4.60
C MET A 104 19.75 11.41 5.20
N GLU A 105 18.99 12.10 6.06
CA GLU A 105 19.49 13.24 6.84
C GLU A 105 20.61 12.82 7.79
N ALA A 106 20.38 11.76 8.57
CA ALA A 106 21.33 11.27 9.56
C ALA A 106 22.64 10.78 8.95
N ARG A 107 22.60 10.27 7.71
CA ARG A 107 23.78 9.77 7.00
C ARG A 107 24.51 10.83 6.19
N TYR A 108 23.79 11.81 5.62
CA TYR A 108 24.36 12.78 4.69
C TYR A 108 24.20 14.22 5.17
N ASN A 109 23.03 14.83 4.99
CA ASN A 109 22.70 16.20 5.42
C ASN A 109 21.22 16.54 5.14
N LYS A 110 20.81 17.76 5.52
CA LYS A 110 19.48 18.33 5.28
C LYS A 110 19.07 18.37 3.80
N TRP A 111 20.01 18.55 2.87
CA TRP A 111 19.70 18.55 1.43
C TRP A 111 19.31 17.17 0.92
N ALA A 112 20.00 16.13 1.39
CA ALA A 112 19.63 14.75 1.10
C ALA A 112 18.21 14.42 1.59
N ARG A 113 17.80 14.95 2.76
CA ARG A 113 16.41 14.84 3.23
C ARG A 113 15.42 15.47 2.26
N ILE A 114 15.66 16.70 1.83
CA ILE A 114 14.72 17.41 0.95
C ILE A 114 14.53 16.66 -0.37
N LEU A 115 15.63 16.22 -0.97
CA LEU A 115 15.59 15.44 -2.21
C LEU A 115 14.82 14.12 -2.03
N THR A 116 15.16 13.37 -0.98
CA THR A 116 14.53 12.06 -0.72
C THR A 116 13.07 12.20 -0.33
N THR A 117 12.68 13.25 0.40
CA THR A 117 11.27 13.59 0.64
C THR A 117 10.53 13.86 -0.67
N GLY A 118 11.11 14.67 -1.57
CA GLY A 118 10.49 14.96 -2.87
C GLY A 118 10.28 13.69 -3.71
N VAL A 119 11.31 12.85 -3.82
CA VAL A 119 11.22 11.55 -4.52
C VAL A 119 10.18 10.64 -3.87
N THR A 120 10.15 10.59 -2.54
CA THR A 120 9.20 9.75 -1.79
C THR A 120 7.77 10.19 -2.03
N ILE A 121 7.48 11.50 -2.02
CA ILE A 121 6.16 12.04 -2.30
C ILE A 121 5.72 11.67 -3.72
N ILE A 122 6.58 11.87 -4.72
CA ILE A 122 6.27 11.52 -6.11
C ILE A 122 5.97 10.02 -6.23
N ALA A 123 6.82 9.17 -5.66
CA ALA A 123 6.63 7.73 -5.68
C ALA A 123 5.29 7.30 -5.06
N TYR A 124 4.95 7.81 -3.87
CA TYR A 124 3.69 7.47 -3.22
C TYR A 124 2.47 8.04 -3.95
N VAL A 125 2.56 9.24 -4.52
CA VAL A 125 1.46 9.80 -5.33
C VAL A 125 1.21 8.93 -6.56
N THR A 126 2.26 8.51 -7.26
CA THR A 126 2.13 7.58 -8.39
C THR A 126 1.50 6.27 -7.94
N ILE A 127 1.95 5.71 -6.82
CA ILE A 127 1.43 4.45 -6.29
C ILE A 127 -0.05 4.54 -5.96
N VAL A 128 -0.43 5.53 -5.15
CA VAL A 128 -1.83 5.75 -4.74
C VAL A 128 -2.73 6.01 -5.95
N SER A 129 -2.24 6.73 -6.95
CA SER A 129 -3.03 7.05 -8.16
C SER A 129 -3.46 5.80 -8.92
N TYR A 130 -2.56 4.83 -9.15
CA TYR A 130 -2.95 3.60 -9.85
C TYR A 130 -3.77 2.65 -8.95
N GLN A 131 -3.59 2.71 -7.63
CA GLN A 131 -4.42 1.96 -6.68
C GLN A 131 -5.89 2.40 -6.76
N PHE A 132 -6.15 3.70 -6.78
CA PHE A 132 -7.52 4.22 -6.95
C PHE A 132 -8.11 3.87 -8.32
N ARG A 133 -7.32 3.97 -9.40
CA ARG A 133 -7.76 3.56 -10.74
C ARG A 133 -8.14 2.08 -10.78
N GLY A 134 -7.30 1.22 -10.22
CA GLY A 134 -7.57 -0.22 -10.16
C GLY A 134 -8.82 -0.54 -9.35
N GLY A 135 -9.03 0.15 -8.23
CA GLY A 135 -10.28 0.05 -7.48
C GLY A 135 -11.50 0.49 -8.30
N GLY A 136 -11.39 1.59 -9.05
CA GLY A 136 -12.46 2.08 -9.93
C GLY A 136 -12.86 1.05 -10.99
N TRP A 137 -11.87 0.38 -11.59
CA TRP A 137 -12.13 -0.74 -12.52
C TRP A 137 -12.86 -1.90 -11.86
N VAL A 138 -12.50 -2.26 -10.62
CA VAL A 138 -13.26 -3.31 -9.89
C VAL A 138 -14.73 -2.91 -9.78
N LEU A 139 -15.03 -1.66 -9.39
CA LEU A 139 -16.40 -1.17 -9.24
C LEU A 139 -17.17 -1.14 -10.57
N GLU A 140 -16.52 -0.75 -11.65
CA GLU A 140 -17.12 -0.78 -12.99
C GLU A 140 -17.50 -2.21 -13.39
N ILE A 141 -16.55 -3.15 -13.30
CA ILE A 141 -16.73 -4.56 -13.68
C ILE A 141 -17.87 -5.20 -12.89
N ILE A 142 -17.90 -5.04 -11.56
CA ILE A 142 -18.93 -5.67 -10.71
C ILE A 142 -20.31 -5.04 -10.89
N SER A 143 -20.36 -3.77 -11.29
CA SER A 143 -21.62 -3.05 -11.52
C SER A 143 -22.22 -3.38 -12.89
N GLY A 144 -21.48 -4.08 -13.75
CA GLY A 144 -21.84 -4.34 -15.14
C GLY A 144 -21.82 -3.07 -15.98
N GLY A 145 -20.88 -2.15 -15.70
CA GLY A 145 -20.75 -0.87 -16.40
C GLY A 145 -21.75 0.21 -15.96
N LYS A 146 -22.52 -0.02 -14.89
CA LYS A 146 -23.45 0.99 -14.35
C LYS A 146 -22.74 2.13 -13.61
N ILE A 147 -21.58 1.83 -13.03
CA ILE A 147 -20.72 2.81 -12.37
C ILE A 147 -19.51 3.06 -13.28
N PRO A 148 -19.39 4.24 -13.89
CA PRO A 148 -18.21 4.61 -14.65
C PRO A 148 -16.94 4.59 -13.79
N VAL A 149 -15.78 4.32 -14.40
CA VAL A 149 -14.49 4.24 -13.70
C VAL A 149 -14.19 5.52 -12.92
N GLU A 150 -14.49 6.68 -13.49
CA GLU A 150 -14.26 7.99 -12.88
C GLU A 150 -15.04 8.12 -11.58
N THR A 151 -16.30 7.69 -11.57
CA THR A 151 -17.14 7.68 -10.37
C THR A 151 -16.63 6.64 -9.37
N GLY A 152 -16.21 5.46 -9.83
CA GLY A 152 -15.61 4.43 -8.98
C GLY A 152 -14.33 4.89 -8.28
N ILE A 153 -13.45 5.60 -8.99
CA ILE A 153 -12.22 6.21 -8.43
C ILE A 153 -12.58 7.16 -7.29
N ILE A 154 -13.56 8.06 -7.51
CA ILE A 154 -13.97 9.04 -6.50
C ILE A 154 -14.54 8.34 -5.26
N ILE A 155 -15.40 7.33 -5.43
CA ILE A 155 -15.97 6.56 -4.32
C ILE A 155 -14.87 5.95 -3.45
N ILE A 156 -13.87 5.34 -4.08
CA ILE A 156 -12.77 4.68 -3.35
C ILE A 156 -11.86 5.70 -2.70
N ALA A 157 -11.54 6.80 -3.38
CA ALA A 157 -10.75 7.88 -2.82
C ALA A 157 -11.41 8.46 -1.56
N VAL A 158 -12.72 8.74 -1.62
CA VAL A 158 -13.49 9.23 -0.46
C VAL A 158 -13.49 8.21 0.68
N PHE A 159 -13.75 6.93 0.38
CA PHE A 159 -13.74 5.86 1.37
C PHE A 159 -12.38 5.77 2.09
N VAL A 160 -11.28 5.72 1.34
CA VAL A 160 -9.93 5.61 1.90
C VAL A 160 -9.55 6.87 2.69
N LEU A 161 -9.81 8.06 2.15
CA LEU A 161 -9.49 9.32 2.83
C LEU A 161 -10.30 9.51 4.12
N SER A 162 -11.56 9.06 4.14
CA SER A 162 -12.39 9.09 5.35
C SER A 162 -11.80 8.22 6.45
N LEU A 163 -11.24 7.05 6.11
CA LEU A 163 -10.63 6.14 7.07
C LEU A 163 -9.34 6.70 7.71
N ILE A 164 -8.63 7.58 7.00
CA ILE A 164 -7.38 8.21 7.48
C ILE A 164 -7.66 9.31 8.52
N HIS A 165 -8.82 9.97 8.44
CA HIS A 165 -9.16 11.12 9.29
C HIS A 165 -9.95 10.74 10.55
N ILE A 166 -10.21 9.45 10.80
CA ILE A 166 -10.94 8.95 11.97
C ILE A 166 -10.02 8.16 12.87
#